data_AF-A0A355RWI3-F1
#
_entry.id   AF-A0A355RWI3-F1
#
_cell.length_a   1.000
_cell.length_b   1.000
_cell.length_c   1.000
_cell.angle_alpha   90.00
_cell.angle_beta   90.00
_cell.angle_gamma   90.00
#
_symmetry.space_group_name_H-M   'P 1'
#
loop_
_entity.id
_entity.type
_entity.pdbx_description
1 polymer ?
#
loop_
_entity_poly.entity_id
_entity_poly.type
_entity_poly.pdbx_seq_one_letter_code
_entity_poly.pdbx_strand_id
1 'polypeptide(L)' 'MLKDYLLDILNKNHGKIIGSILGLALAILMLIIGFFRTLLIALFVLLGYYIGKKIDNKESLIDILDRILPSWWK' A
#
# COMPACT_ATOMS: atom_id res chain seq x y z
N MET A 1 28.13 -3.50 17.50
CA MET A 1 27.53 -3.27 18.83
C MET A 1 26.35 -2.30 18.79
N LEU A 2 26.51 -0.99 18.55
CA LEU A 2 25.37 -0.06 18.57
C LEU A 2 24.37 -0.29 17.42
N LYS A 3 24.89 -0.60 16.22
CA LYS A 3 24.08 -0.89 15.03
C LYS A 3 23.18 -2.12 15.24
N ASP A 4 23.72 -3.16 15.85
CA ASP A 4 23.00 -4.42 16.09
C ASP A 4 21.85 -4.22 17.09
N TYR A 5 22.07 -3.37 18.10
CA TYR A 5 21.04 -3.01 19.09
C TYR A 5 19.91 -2.16 18.47
N LEU A 6 20.26 -1.24 17.57
CA LEU A 6 19.29 -0.44 16.82
C LEU A 6 18.48 -1.31 15.85
N LEU A 7 19.14 -2.27 15.18
CA LEU A 7 18.48 -3.22 14.29
C LEU A 7 17.52 -4.13 15.06
N ASP A 8 17.85 -4.55 16.28
CA ASP A 8 16.95 -5.37 17.11
C ASP A 8 15.71 -4.60 17.59
N ILE A 9 15.87 -3.32 17.96
CA ILE A 9 14.75 -2.44 18.35
C ILE A 9 13.86 -2.14 17.14
N LEU A 10 14.47 -1.93 15.97
CA LEU A 10 13.76 -1.79 14.72
C LEU A 10 12.99 -3.10 14.47
N ASN A 11 13.66 -4.27 14.53
CA ASN A 11 13.11 -5.62 14.27
C ASN A 11 11.87 -5.92 15.12
N LYS A 12 11.91 -5.51 16.38
CA LYS A 12 10.83 -5.74 17.34
C LYS A 12 9.61 -4.82 17.16
N ASN A 13 9.75 -3.68 16.47
CA ASN A 13 8.69 -2.67 16.34
C ASN A 13 8.57 -2.02 14.93
N HIS A 14 9.04 -2.67 13.85
CA HIS A 14 9.03 -2.10 12.49
C HIS A 14 7.66 -1.53 12.10
N GLY A 15 6.58 -2.25 12.41
CA GLY A 15 5.23 -1.81 12.07
C GLY A 15 4.86 -0.45 12.67
N LYS A 16 5.25 -0.19 13.92
CA LYS A 16 4.98 1.09 14.60
C LYS A 16 5.80 2.23 14.00
N ILE A 17 7.06 1.96 13.69
CA ILE A 17 7.98 2.97 13.14
C ILE A 17 7.58 3.33 11.71
N ILE A 18 7.30 2.34 10.87
CA ILE A 18 6.83 2.53 9.50
C ILE A 18 5.48 3.25 9.49
N GLY A 19 4.54 2.83 10.36
CA GLY A 19 3.24 3.47 10.51
C GLY A 19 3.35 4.93 10.93
N SER A 20 4.19 5.25 11.91
CA SER A 20 4.43 6.64 12.34
C SER A 20 5.06 7.49 11.24
N ILE A 21 6.05 6.98 10.51
CA ILE A 21 6.69 7.70 9.40
C ILE A 21 5.69 7.96 8.27
N LEU A 22 4.88 6.96 7.90
CA LEU A 22 3.82 7.09 6.90
C LEU A 22 2.76 8.10 7.33
N GLY A 23 2.33 8.06 8.60
CA GLY A 23 1.37 9.00 9.15
C GLY A 23 1.90 10.44 9.15
N LEU A 24 3.17 10.63 9.50
CA LEU A 24 3.83 11.94 9.47
C LEU A 24 3.91 12.48 8.04
N ALA A 25 4.30 11.64 7.09
CA ALA A 25 4.32 12.01 5.67
C ALA A 25 2.93 12.42 5.18
N LEU A 26 1.89 11.62 5.46
CA LEU A 26 0.51 11.94 5.09
C LEU A 26 0.02 13.24 5.73
N ALA A 27 0.34 13.50 7.00
CA ALA A 27 -0.01 14.74 7.69
C ALA A 27 0.66 15.97 7.04
N ILE A 28 1.94 15.86 6.69
CA ILE A 28 2.68 16.91 5.97
C ILE A 28 2.05 17.17 4.60
N LEU A 29 1.72 16.11 3.84
CA LEU A 29 1.03 16.24 2.56
C LEU A 29 -0.34 16.93 2.73
N MET A 30 -1.08 16.63 3.80
CA MET A 30 -2.36 17.26 4.13
C MET A 30 -2.23 18.77 4.40
N LEU A 31 -1.16 19.18 5.08
CA LEU A 31 -0.86 20.59 5.34
C LEU A 31 -0.49 21.36 4.07
N ILE A 32 0.31 20.76 3.17
CA ILE A 32 0.80 21.43 1.95
C ILE A 32 -0.27 21.46 0.86
N ILE A 33 -0.93 20.33 0.62
CA ILE A 33 -1.78 20.14 -0.56
C ILE A 33 -3.24 20.51 -0.22
N GLY A 34 -3.68 20.27 1.03
CA GLY A 34 -5.04 20.49 1.53
C GLY A 34 -5.80 19.18 1.84
N PHE A 35 -6.75 19.25 2.80
CA PHE A 35 -7.46 18.09 3.37
C PHE A 35 -8.07 17.14 2.33
N PHE A 36 -8.85 17.67 1.37
CA PHE A 36 -9.57 16.87 0.39
C PHE A 36 -8.66 16.16 -0.61
N ARG A 37 -7.53 16.78 -0.97
CA ARG A 37 -6.60 16.21 -1.94
C ARG A 37 -5.83 15.03 -1.33
N THR A 38 -5.47 15.11 -0.05
CA THR A 38 -4.84 14.00 0.67
C THR A 38 -5.80 12.83 0.89
N LEU A 39 -7.09 13.10 1.15
CA LEU A 39 -8.11 12.05 1.23
C LEU A 39 -8.24 11.28 -0.09
N LEU A 40 -8.22 12.01 -1.21
CA LEU A 40 -8.24 11.44 -2.56
C LEU A 40 -7.02 10.55 -2.80
N ILE A 41 -5.81 11.03 -2.48
CA ILE A 41 -4.57 10.25 -2.59
C ILE A 41 -4.62 9.00 -1.70
N ALA A 42 -5.07 9.13 -0.44
CA ALA A 42 -5.18 8.01 0.48
C ALA A 42 -6.16 6.94 -0.03
N LEU A 43 -7.28 7.35 -0.64
CA LEU A 43 -8.25 6.45 -1.26
C LEU A 43 -7.63 5.72 -2.47
N PHE A 44 -6.91 6.42 -3.34
CA PHE A 44 -6.21 5.81 -4.47
C PHE A 44 -5.12 4.83 -4.01
N VAL A 45 -4.39 5.14 -2.94
CA VAL A 45 -3.39 4.23 -2.36
C VAL A 45 -4.06 2.98 -1.78
N LEU A 46 -5.17 3.14 -1.05
CA LEU A 46 -5.95 2.01 -0.52
C LEU A 46 -6.50 1.13 -1.65
N LEU A 47 -7.06 1.74 -2.69
CA LEU A 47 -7.55 1.04 -3.88
C LEU A 47 -6.41 0.33 -4.61
N GLY A 48 -5.30 1.00 -4.84
CA GLY A 48 -4.11 0.42 -5.47
C GLY A 48 -3.54 -0.75 -4.68
N TYR A 49 -3.51 -0.64 -3.34
CA TYR A 49 -3.08 -1.74 -2.47
C TYR A 49 -4.09 -2.90 -2.50
N TYR A 50 -5.40 -2.62 -2.44
CA TYR A 50 -6.43 -3.66 -2.48
C TYR A 50 -6.42 -4.41 -3.82
N ILE A 51 -6.31 -3.66 -4.92
CA ILE A 51 -6.15 -4.22 -6.27
C ILE A 51 -4.85 -5.02 -6.31
N GLY A 52 -3.70 -4.41 -6.00
CA GLY A 52 -2.39 -5.06 -6.04
C GLY A 52 -2.30 -6.34 -5.18
N LYS A 53 -2.87 -6.32 -3.98
CA LYS A 53 -2.97 -7.50 -3.10
C LYS A 53 -3.81 -8.61 -3.72
N LYS A 54 -4.87 -8.27 -4.46
CA LYS A 54 -5.69 -9.24 -5.19
C LYS A 54 -4.92 -9.87 -6.36
N ILE A 55 -4.03 -9.12 -7.00
CA ILE A 55 -3.13 -9.59 -8.06
C ILE A 55 -2.06 -10.54 -7.51
N ASP A 56 -1.42 -10.15 -6.40
CA ASP A 56 -0.28 -10.86 -5.82
C ASP A 56 -0.68 -12.20 -5.19
N ASN A 57 -1.93 -12.33 -4.71
CA ASN A 57 -2.46 -13.55 -4.10
C ASN A 57 -2.74 -14.71 -5.08
N LYS A 58 -2.32 -14.64 -6.35
CA LYS A 58 -2.53 -15.71 -7.36
C LYS A 58 -3.99 -16.16 -7.53
N GLU A 59 -4.99 -15.35 -7.18
CA GLU A 59 -6.21 -15.34 -7.99
C GLU A 59 -5.86 -14.51 -9.21
N SER A 60 -5.30 -15.22 -10.19
CA SER A 60 -4.68 -14.59 -11.33
C SER A 60 -5.68 -13.62 -11.93
N LEU A 61 -5.30 -12.35 -12.10
CA LEU A 61 -6.12 -11.41 -12.85
C LEU A 61 -6.49 -11.99 -14.22
N ILE A 62 -5.67 -12.92 -14.71
CA ILE A 62 -5.88 -13.76 -15.88
C ILE A 62 -7.14 -14.63 -15.71
N ASP A 63 -7.35 -15.33 -14.59
CA ASP A 63 -8.57 -16.10 -14.31
C ASP A 63 -9.82 -15.20 -14.22
N ILE A 64 -9.69 -14.02 -13.61
CA ILE A 64 -10.80 -13.06 -13.50
C ILE A 64 -11.10 -12.44 -14.87
N LEU A 65 -10.07 -12.16 -15.66
CA LEU A 65 -10.16 -11.61 -17.01
C LEU A 65 -10.67 -12.65 -18.01
N ASP A 66 -10.26 -13.92 -17.92
CA ASP A 66 -10.81 -15.04 -18.68
C ASP A 66 -12.28 -15.29 -18.34
N ARG A 67 -12.67 -15.08 -17.07
CA ARG A 67 -14.06 -15.22 -16.64
C ARG A 67 -14.96 -14.07 -17.10
N ILE A 68 -14.41 -12.85 -17.21
CA ILE A 68 -15.15 -11.65 -17.63
C ILE A 68 -15.11 -11.47 -19.15
N LEU A 69 -14.08 -11.99 -19.82
CA LEU A 69 -13.84 -11.84 -21.25
C LEU A 69 -13.84 -13.24 -21.90
N PRO A 70 -15.02 -13.83 -22.17
CA PRO A 70 -15.11 -15.13 -22.82
C PRO A 70 -14.58 -15.01 -24.26
N SER A 71 -13.39 -15.57 -24.46
CA SER A 71 -12.66 -15.96 -25.68
C SER A 71 -13.33 -15.75 -27.06
N TRP A 72 -13.77 -14.55 -27.41
CA TRP A 72 -14.30 -14.26 -28.76
C TRP A 72 -13.21 -14.14 -29.84
N TRP A 73 -11.96 -14.53 -29.56
CA TRP A 73 -10.86 -14.39 -30.53
C TRP A 73 -9.71 -15.42 -30.34
N LYS A 74 -10.02 -16.72 -30.40
CA LYS A 74 -9.24 -17.72 -31.14
C LYS A 74 -10.01 -19.01 -31.38
#